data_AF-A0A2A4MYC9-F1
#
_entry.id   AF-A0A2A4MYC9-F1
#
_cell.length_a   1.000
_cell.length_b   1.000
_cell.length_c   1.000
_cell.angle_alpha   90.00
_cell.angle_beta   90.00
_cell.angle_gamma   90.00
#
_symmetry.space_group_name_H-M   'P 1'
#
loop_
_entity.id
_entity.type
_entity.pdbx_description
1 polymer ?
#
loop_
_entity_poly.entity_id
_entity_poly.type
_entity_poly.pdbx_seq_one_letter_code
_entity_poly.pdbx_strand_id
1 'polypeptide(L)'
;MNLSKLIILAAATTLYFAAVSLPSYAQDSNYTVTDGNKLDAVSYGGFKLYRNWCARCHGTYGQGMVGPNLANSLKNISKSQFFKTVANGKSGNIGSMPPWKANVKVMKGRDSIYAYLKARADGAIGAVKPKKAK
;
A
#
# COMPACT_ATOMS: atom_id res chain seq x y z
N MET A 1 5.30 7.23 78.41
CA MET A 1 4.22 6.26 78.69
C MET A 1 3.25 6.27 77.52
N ASN A 2 3.39 5.34 76.57
CA ASN A 2 2.31 4.49 76.07
C ASN A 2 2.75 3.73 74.82
N LEU A 3 2.70 2.41 75.01
CA LEU A 3 2.94 1.33 74.07
C LEU A 3 1.84 1.25 73.00
N SER A 4 2.16 0.46 71.98
CA SER A 4 1.25 -0.41 71.20
C SER A 4 0.74 0.12 69.85
N LYS A 5 1.24 -0.47 68.75
CA LYS A 5 0.62 -1.63 68.07
C LYS A 5 1.37 -1.93 66.77
N LEU A 6 1.96 -3.12 66.67
CA LEU A 6 2.29 -3.74 65.38
C LEU A 6 0.99 -4.08 64.66
N ILE A 7 0.86 -3.68 63.39
CA ILE A 7 -0.10 -4.26 62.45
C ILE A 7 0.72 -4.82 61.29
N ILE A 8 0.69 -6.14 61.19
CA ILE A 8 1.23 -6.95 60.11
C ILE A 8 0.38 -6.66 58.87
N LEU A 9 0.93 -5.99 57.86
CA LEU A 9 0.34 -5.98 56.51
C LEU A 9 1.02 -7.04 55.66
N ALA A 10 0.26 -8.08 55.34
CA ALA A 10 0.62 -9.09 54.35
C ALA A 10 0.86 -8.41 52.99
N ALA A 11 2.08 -8.51 52.46
CA ALA A 11 2.39 -8.09 51.11
C ALA A 11 1.79 -9.08 50.11
N ALA A 12 0.58 -8.79 49.63
CA ALA A 12 -0.01 -9.47 48.49
C ALA A 12 0.81 -9.11 47.23
N THR A 13 1.69 -10.02 46.82
CA THR A 13 2.45 -9.95 45.57
C THR A 13 1.48 -10.09 44.39
N THR A 14 0.94 -8.96 43.95
CA THR A 14 0.15 -8.88 42.72
C THR A 14 1.10 -9.08 41.53
N LEU A 15 1.07 -10.29 40.96
CA LEU A 15 1.67 -10.61 39.67
C LEU A 15 0.99 -9.73 38.60
N TYR A 16 1.62 -8.60 38.27
CA TYR A 16 1.28 -7.80 37.10
C TYR A 16 1.65 -8.59 35.83
N PHE A 17 0.71 -9.39 35.32
CA PHE A 17 0.75 -9.82 33.93
C PHE A 17 0.44 -8.59 33.07
N ALA A 18 1.48 -7.85 32.69
CA ALA A 18 1.37 -6.89 31.60
C ALA A 18 1.12 -7.68 30.33
N ALA A 19 -0.15 -7.75 29.90
CA ALA A 19 -0.51 -8.22 28.57
C ALA A 19 0.08 -7.22 27.57
N VAL A 20 1.31 -7.49 27.13
CA VAL A 20 1.91 -6.80 25.98
C VAL A 20 1.11 -7.24 24.76
N SER A 21 0.08 -6.47 24.44
CA SER A 21 -0.60 -6.54 23.15
C SER A 21 0.39 -6.12 22.08
N LEU A 22 1.14 -7.10 21.56
CA LEU A 22 1.84 -6.91 20.29
C LEU A 22 0.77 -6.58 19.25
N PRO A 23 0.93 -5.50 18.47
CA PRO A 23 0.00 -5.25 17.40
C PRO A 23 0.14 -6.38 16.38
N SER A 24 -0.94 -7.17 16.24
CA SER A 24 -1.05 -8.16 15.19
C SER A 24 -1.32 -7.44 13.87
N TYR A 25 -0.26 -6.89 13.27
CA TYR A 25 -0.32 -6.41 11.90
C TYR A 25 -0.18 -7.61 10.99
N ALA A 26 -1.28 -8.00 10.35
CA ALA A 26 -1.21 -8.78 9.12
C ALA A 26 -0.27 -8.00 8.16
N GLN A 27 0.95 -8.50 7.98
CA GLN A 27 1.99 -7.89 7.17
C GLN A 27 1.65 -8.13 5.69
N ASP A 28 0.68 -7.36 5.19
CA ASP A 28 0.32 -7.31 3.78
C ASP A 28 0.97 -6.05 3.17
N SER A 29 2.29 -5.91 3.37
CA SER A 29 3.03 -4.80 2.77
C SER A 29 3.15 -5.05 1.27
N ASN A 30 2.23 -4.46 0.52
CA ASN A 30 2.18 -4.60 -0.93
C ASN A 30 3.46 -4.05 -1.61
N TYR A 31 4.28 -3.26 -0.91
CA TYR A 31 5.51 -2.65 -1.39
C TYR A 31 6.44 -2.31 -0.21
N THR A 32 7.71 -2.07 -0.51
CA THR A 32 8.69 -1.45 0.40
C THR A 32 9.33 -0.23 -0.28
N VAL A 33 9.51 0.85 0.49
CA VAL A 33 10.22 2.06 0.07
C VAL A 33 11.39 2.30 1.01
N THR A 34 12.57 2.55 0.46
CA THR A 34 13.75 3.03 1.17
C THR A 34 14.20 4.38 0.58
N ASP A 35 14.91 5.18 1.38
CA ASP A 35 15.47 6.48 0.96
C ASP A 35 14.47 7.40 0.22
N GLY A 36 13.21 7.37 0.64
CA GLY A 36 12.11 8.19 0.12
C GLY A 36 11.64 7.91 -1.31
N ASN A 37 12.38 7.15 -2.13
CA ASN A 37 11.97 6.84 -3.51
C ASN A 37 12.51 5.52 -4.11
N LYS A 38 13.20 4.70 -3.32
CA LYS A 38 13.74 3.41 -3.77
C LYS A 38 12.75 2.29 -3.47
N LEU A 39 12.15 1.76 -4.53
CA LEU A 39 11.20 0.66 -4.45
C LEU A 39 11.93 -0.69 -4.39
N ASP A 40 11.33 -1.66 -3.70
CA ASP A 40 11.69 -3.06 -3.86
C ASP A 40 11.61 -3.53 -5.33
N ALA A 41 12.18 -4.70 -5.62
CA ALA A 41 12.25 -5.23 -6.99
C ALA A 41 10.88 -5.44 -7.64
N VAL A 42 9.86 -5.86 -6.88
CA VAL A 42 8.51 -6.14 -7.36
C VAL A 42 7.81 -4.83 -7.72
N SER A 43 7.79 -3.87 -6.80
CA SER A 43 7.18 -2.56 -6.97
C SER A 43 7.89 -1.76 -8.08
N TYR A 44 9.21 -1.86 -8.19
CA TYR A 44 9.96 -1.27 -9.30
C TYR A 44 9.63 -1.93 -10.65
N GLY A 45 9.42 -3.26 -10.67
CA GLY A 45 8.85 -3.96 -11.83
C GLY A 45 7.48 -3.42 -12.23
N GLY A 46 6.64 -3.15 -11.23
CA GLY A 46 5.35 -2.48 -11.38
C GLY A 46 5.42 -1.12 -12.04
N PHE A 47 6.37 -0.27 -11.60
CA PHE A 47 6.64 1.01 -12.24
C PHE A 47 6.95 0.87 -13.73
N LYS A 48 7.80 -0.09 -14.12
CA LYS A 48 8.16 -0.32 -15.53
C LYS A 48 6.94 -0.74 -16.36
N LEU A 49 6.11 -1.65 -15.83
CA LEU A 49 4.88 -2.06 -16.53
C LEU A 49 3.88 -0.91 -16.63
N TYR A 50 3.70 -0.14 -15.55
CA TYR A 50 2.85 1.04 -15.53
C TYR A 50 3.27 2.06 -16.60
N ARG A 51 4.58 2.33 -16.72
CA ARG A 51 5.14 3.24 -17.71
C ARG A 51 4.83 2.81 -19.14
N ASN A 52 4.87 1.51 -19.41
CA ASN A 52 4.65 0.98 -20.74
C ASN A 52 3.18 0.96 -21.15
N TRP A 53 2.26 0.71 -20.21
CA TRP A 53 0.88 0.37 -20.55
C TRP A 53 -0.17 1.37 -20.04
N CYS A 54 0.12 2.12 -18.98
CA CYS A 54 -0.89 2.91 -18.27
C CYS A 54 -0.61 4.43 -18.30
N ALA A 55 0.67 4.79 -18.31
CA ALA A 55 1.11 6.18 -18.12
C ALA A 55 0.65 7.15 -19.22
N ARG A 56 0.36 6.65 -20.43
CA ARG A 56 -0.14 7.46 -21.54
C ARG A 56 -1.44 8.19 -21.20
N CYS A 57 -2.30 7.58 -20.38
CA CYS A 57 -3.57 8.18 -19.97
C CYS A 57 -3.53 8.68 -18.53
N HIS A 58 -2.84 7.97 -17.63
CA HIS A 58 -2.85 8.25 -16.20
C HIS A 58 -1.67 9.12 -15.71
N GLY A 59 -0.92 9.72 -16.63
CA GLY A 59 0.23 10.56 -16.32
C GLY A 59 1.52 9.77 -16.07
N THR A 60 2.65 10.47 -15.96
CA THR A 60 3.96 9.80 -15.90
C THR A 60 4.13 8.89 -14.69
N TYR A 61 3.50 9.24 -13.58
CA TYR A 61 3.64 8.59 -12.27
C TYR A 61 2.30 8.23 -11.62
N GLY A 62 1.17 8.33 -12.33
CA GLY A 62 -0.17 8.04 -11.78
C GLY A 62 -0.94 9.27 -11.34
N GLN A 63 -0.42 10.48 -11.56
CA GLN A 63 -1.03 11.74 -11.13
C GLN A 63 -2.29 12.15 -11.94
N GLY A 64 -2.63 11.41 -13.00
CA GLY A 64 -3.74 11.71 -13.89
C GLY A 64 -3.34 12.60 -15.07
N MET A 65 -4.10 12.48 -16.15
CA MET A 65 -4.04 13.35 -17.34
C MET A 65 -5.39 13.21 -18.08
N VAL A 66 -5.44 12.38 -19.13
CA VAL A 66 -6.69 12.02 -19.82
C VAL A 66 -7.53 11.09 -18.94
N GLY A 67 -6.88 10.15 -18.26
CA GLY A 67 -7.48 9.30 -17.24
C GLY A 67 -7.32 9.87 -15.83
N PRO A 68 -8.08 9.35 -14.85
CA PRO A 68 -8.06 9.83 -13.48
C PRO A 68 -6.70 9.65 -12.81
N ASN A 69 -6.47 10.44 -11.75
CA ASN A 69 -5.36 10.26 -10.84
C ASN A 69 -5.51 8.93 -10.09
N LEU A 70 -4.59 7.99 -10.37
CA LEU A 70 -4.61 6.66 -9.79
C LEU A 70 -4.15 6.64 -8.33
N ALA A 71 -3.23 7.53 -7.93
CA ALA A 71 -2.85 7.65 -6.53
C ALA A 71 -4.06 8.05 -5.66
N ASN A 72 -4.95 8.89 -6.17
CA ASN A 72 -6.21 9.21 -5.49
C ASN A 72 -7.25 8.08 -5.62
N SER A 73 -7.35 7.45 -6.80
CA SER A 73 -8.33 6.38 -7.03
C SER A 73 -8.11 5.19 -6.10
N LEU A 74 -6.86 4.76 -5.91
CA LEU A 74 -6.50 3.60 -5.08
C LEU A 74 -6.70 3.80 -3.58
N LYS A 75 -7.02 5.02 -3.12
CA LYS A 75 -7.50 5.27 -1.75
C LYS A 75 -8.94 4.80 -1.54
N ASN A 76 -9.72 4.74 -2.63
CA ASN A 76 -11.17 4.55 -2.59
C ASN A 76 -11.63 3.23 -3.23
N ILE A 77 -10.70 2.39 -3.70
CA ILE A 77 -11.02 1.10 -4.32
C ILE A 77 -10.17 -0.01 -3.72
N SER A 78 -10.77 -1.19 -3.61
CA SER A 78 -10.07 -2.42 -3.24
C SER A 78 -9.14 -2.93 -4.36
N LYS A 79 -8.16 -3.77 -3.99
CA LYS A 79 -7.32 -4.51 -4.94
C LYS A 79 -8.14 -5.32 -5.94
N SER A 80 -9.24 -5.93 -5.49
CA SER A 80 -10.16 -6.70 -6.35
C SER A 80 -10.83 -5.80 -7.40
N GLN A 81 -11.33 -4.62 -7.00
CA GLN A 81 -11.90 -3.64 -7.95
C GLN A 81 -10.85 -3.14 -8.94
N PHE A 82 -9.62 -2.89 -8.49
CA PHE A 82 -8.50 -2.54 -9.37
C PHE A 82 -8.27 -3.65 -10.40
N PHE A 83 -8.17 -4.92 -9.99
CA PHE A 83 -7.97 -6.04 -10.92
C PHE A 83 -9.11 -6.24 -11.90
N LYS A 84 -10.36 -6.12 -11.45
CA LYS A 84 -11.53 -6.17 -12.34
C LYS A 84 -11.48 -5.06 -13.39
N THR A 85 -11.15 -3.84 -12.98
CA THR A 85 -11.03 -2.69 -13.87
C THR A 85 -9.89 -2.86 -14.87
N VAL A 86 -8.72 -3.33 -14.44
CA VAL A 86 -7.58 -3.59 -15.34
C VAL A 86 -7.93 -4.68 -16.35
N ALA A 87 -8.53 -5.78 -15.91
CA ALA A 87 -8.87 -6.89 -16.80
C ALA A 87 -9.93 -6.51 -17.83
N ASN A 88 -10.99 -5.84 -17.39
CA ASN A 88 -12.21 -5.63 -18.18
C ASN A 88 -12.34 -4.23 -18.77
N GLY A 89 -11.46 -3.30 -18.42
CA GLY A 89 -11.61 -1.90 -18.77
C GLY A 89 -12.74 -1.24 -17.99
N LYS A 90 -13.02 0.02 -18.32
CA LYS A 90 -14.15 0.78 -17.76
C LYS A 90 -14.51 1.93 -18.69
N SER A 91 -15.78 2.02 -19.08
CA SER A 91 -16.34 3.18 -19.77
C SER A 91 -17.16 4.03 -18.82
N GLY A 92 -17.14 5.34 -19.01
CA GLY A 92 -17.95 6.28 -18.27
C GLY A 92 -17.87 7.68 -18.87
N ASN A 93 -18.38 8.66 -18.13
CA ASN A 93 -18.54 10.03 -18.64
C ASN A 93 -17.22 10.72 -19.02
N ILE A 94 -16.09 10.30 -18.43
CA ILE A 94 -14.76 10.86 -18.69
C ILE A 94 -13.99 10.13 -19.80
N GLY A 95 -14.59 9.10 -20.41
CA GLY A 95 -13.98 8.30 -21.47
C GLY A 95 -13.98 6.79 -21.19
N SER A 96 -13.18 6.07 -21.99
CA SER A 96 -13.09 4.60 -21.92
C SER A 96 -11.66 4.14 -21.67
N MET A 97 -11.46 3.39 -20.58
CA MET A 97 -10.24 2.61 -20.32
C MET A 97 -10.37 1.26 -21.04
N PRO A 98 -9.42 0.89 -21.91
CA PRO A 98 -9.46 -0.39 -22.61
C PRO A 98 -9.25 -1.58 -21.65
N PRO A 99 -9.79 -2.77 -21.97
CA PRO A 99 -9.52 -3.99 -21.24
C PRO A 99 -8.09 -4.50 -21.49
N TRP A 100 -7.44 -5.01 -20.45
CA TRP A 100 -6.09 -5.59 -20.56
C TRP A 100 -6.05 -7.12 -20.42
N LYS A 101 -7.20 -7.79 -20.32
CA LYS A 101 -7.28 -9.26 -20.16
C LYS A 101 -6.48 -10.06 -21.20
N ALA A 102 -6.35 -9.56 -22.43
CA ALA A 102 -5.60 -10.21 -23.51
C ALA A 102 -4.08 -9.93 -23.44
N ASN A 103 -3.63 -8.94 -22.67
CA ASN A 103 -2.23 -8.60 -22.54
C ASN A 103 -1.56 -9.40 -21.41
N VAL A 104 -0.85 -10.47 -21.78
CA VAL A 104 -0.19 -11.38 -20.83
C VAL A 104 0.78 -10.66 -19.90
N LYS A 105 1.51 -9.63 -20.38
CA LYS A 105 2.47 -8.89 -19.55
C LYS A 105 1.76 -8.07 -18.46
N VAL A 106 0.66 -7.41 -18.81
CA VAL A 106 -0.15 -6.65 -17.83
C VAL A 106 -0.81 -7.62 -16.84
N MET A 107 -1.41 -8.71 -17.34
CA MET A 107 -2.16 -9.63 -16.48
C MET A 107 -1.26 -10.39 -15.50
N LYS A 108 -0.07 -10.84 -15.92
CA LYS A 108 0.91 -11.46 -15.02
C LYS A 108 1.54 -10.46 -14.06
N GLY A 109 1.64 -9.19 -14.44
CA GLY A 109 2.31 -8.15 -13.65
C GLY A 109 1.38 -7.22 -12.87
N ARG A 110 0.06 -7.46 -12.86
CA ARG A 110 -0.93 -6.56 -12.24
C ARG A 110 -0.74 -6.37 -10.74
N ASP A 111 -0.25 -7.40 -10.03
CA ASP A 111 0.11 -7.28 -8.62
C ASP A 111 1.26 -6.28 -8.42
N SER A 112 2.30 -6.36 -9.25
CA SER A 112 3.40 -5.40 -9.21
C SER A 112 2.93 -3.98 -9.57
N ILE A 113 2.06 -3.83 -10.56
CA ILE A 113 1.46 -2.53 -10.92
C ILE A 113 0.66 -1.98 -9.73
N TYR A 114 -0.14 -2.82 -9.07
CA TYR A 114 -0.89 -2.44 -7.87
C TYR A 114 0.04 -1.99 -6.74
N ALA A 115 1.08 -2.77 -6.44
CA ALA A 115 2.11 -2.44 -5.45
C ALA A 115 2.70 -1.03 -5.67
N TYR A 116 3.14 -0.76 -6.91
CA TYR A 116 3.67 0.54 -7.30
C TYR A 116 2.67 1.68 -7.10
N LEU A 117 1.42 1.51 -7.57
CA LEU A 117 0.39 2.54 -7.46
C LEU A 117 -0.07 2.73 -6.02
N LYS A 118 -0.05 1.67 -5.21
CA LYS A 118 -0.39 1.72 -3.78
C LYS A 118 0.67 2.50 -3.00
N ALA A 119 1.96 2.33 -3.32
CA ALA A 119 3.04 3.16 -2.76
C ALA A 119 2.84 4.66 -3.04
N ARG A 120 2.31 5.01 -4.22
CA ARG A 120 1.94 6.40 -4.56
C ARG A 120 0.70 6.85 -3.79
N ALA A 121 -0.33 6.01 -3.74
CA ALA A 121 -1.60 6.32 -3.09
C ALA A 121 -1.43 6.58 -1.59
N ASP A 122 -0.54 5.84 -0.94
CA ASP A 122 -0.22 5.97 0.48
C ASP A 122 0.76 7.13 0.75
N GLY A 123 1.23 7.82 -0.29
CA GLY A 123 2.20 8.92 -0.15
C GLY A 123 3.63 8.46 0.15
N ALA A 124 3.89 7.14 0.21
CA ALA A 124 5.21 6.59 0.48
C ALA A 124 6.25 6.96 -0.60
N ILE A 125 5.78 7.22 -1.83
CA ILE A 125 6.55 7.89 -2.87
C ILE A 125 5.73 9.04 -3.49
N GLY A 126 6.19 10.30 -3.32
CA GLY A 126 5.65 11.47 -4.04
C GLY A 126 5.85 11.33 -5.56
N ALA A 127 5.32 12.22 -6.41
CA ALA A 127 5.30 12.08 -7.89
C ALA A 127 6.66 12.25 -8.62
N VAL A 128 7.68 11.50 -8.19
CA VAL A 128 9.04 11.49 -8.75
C VAL A 128 9.37 10.15 -9.43
N LYS A 129 10.43 10.10 -10.24
CA LYS A 129 10.93 8.84 -10.81
C LYS A 129 11.47 7.95 -9.67
N PRO A 130 10.92 6.73 -9.48
CA PRO A 130 11.44 5.82 -8.46
C PRO A 130 12.76 5.21 -8.93
N LYS A 131 13.56 4.81 -7.96
CA LYS A 131 14.75 3.97 -8.17
C LYS A 131 14.47 2.56 -7.67
N LYS A 132 15.26 1.58 -8.09
CA LYS A 132 15.24 0.25 -7.46
C LYS A 132 16.14 0.32 -6.21
N ALA A 133 15.71 -0.26 -5.10
CA ALA A 133 16.58 -0.55 -3.97
C ALA A 133 17.74 -1.46 -4.43
N LYS A 134 18.91 -1.29 -3.82
CA LYS A 134 20.08 -2.12 -4.10
C LYS A 134 19.88 -3.53 -3.55
#